data_AF-A0A523I009-F1
#
_entry.id   AF-A0A523I009-F1
#
_cell.length_a   1.000
_cell.length_b   1.000
_cell.length_c   1.000
_cell.angle_alpha   90.00
_cell.angle_beta   90.00
_cell.angle_gamma   90.00
#
_symmetry.space_group_name_H-M   'P 1'
#
loop_
_entity.id
_entity.type
_entity.pdbx_description
1 polymer ?
#
loop_
_entity_poly.entity_id
_entity_poly.type
_entity_poly.pdbx_seq_one_letter_code
_entity_poly.pdbx_strand_id
1 'polypeptide(L)' 'MAQQSSTEDRVIIFDTTLRDGEQSAGAGLTVEEKLRIAHQLNKLGVDVIEAGFAGSSPGDFE' A
#
# COMPACT_ATOMS: atom_id res chain seq x y z
N MET A 1 -37.95 -7.90 -14.09
CA MET A 1 -36.71 -8.64 -14.37
C MET A 1 -35.58 -7.84 -13.77
N ALA A 2 -34.99 -8.32 -12.67
CA ALA A 2 -33.93 -7.58 -11.97
C ALA A 2 -32.64 -7.65 -12.78
N GLN A 3 -32.04 -6.50 -13.04
CA GLN A 3 -30.80 -6.39 -13.81
C GLN A 3 -29.64 -6.76 -12.89
N GLN A 4 -28.99 -7.90 -13.14
CA GLN A 4 -27.70 -8.24 -12.53
C GLN A 4 -26.64 -7.30 -13.11
N SER A 5 -26.06 -6.42 -12.30
CA SER A 5 -24.86 -5.68 -12.71
C SER A 5 -23.66 -6.62 -12.61
N SER A 6 -22.99 -6.87 -13.74
CA SER A 6 -21.73 -7.61 -13.79
C SER A 6 -20.71 -6.93 -12.87
N THR A 7 -20.08 -7.71 -12.00
CA THR A 7 -18.99 -7.27 -11.13
C THR A 7 -17.67 -7.04 -11.89
N GLU A 8 -17.72 -6.91 -13.23
CA GLU A 8 -16.55 -7.08 -14.10
C GLU A 8 -15.76 -5.79 -14.38
N ASP A 9 -16.30 -4.61 -14.07
CA ASP A 9 -15.62 -3.32 -14.34
C ASP A 9 -14.87 -2.73 -13.12
N ARG A 10 -14.70 -3.49 -12.03
CA ARG A 10 -13.99 -2.99 -10.84
C ARG A 10 -12.48 -3.00 -11.08
N VAL A 11 -11.87 -1.81 -11.16
CA VAL A 11 -10.42 -1.63 -11.10
C VAL A 11 -9.94 -1.77 -9.66
N ILE A 12 -8.91 -2.59 -9.44
CA ILE A 12 -8.24 -2.75 -8.14
C ILE A 12 -6.94 -1.94 -8.18
N ILE A 13 -6.75 -1.06 -7.20
CA ILE A 13 -5.51 -0.33 -7.04
C ILE A 13 -4.62 -1.06 -6.03
N PHE A 14 -3.51 -1.57 -6.55
CA PHE A 14 -2.41 -2.15 -5.78
C PHE A 14 -1.29 -1.12 -5.68
N ASP A 15 -1.07 -0.60 -4.48
CA ASP A 15 -0.10 0.48 -4.22
C ASP A 15 1.19 -0.07 -3.62
N THR A 16 2.33 0.24 -4.25
CA THR A 16 3.67 -0.22 -3.82
C THR A 16 4.52 0.87 -3.17
N THR A 17 3.91 1.99 -2.76
CA THR A 17 4.64 3.14 -2.19
C THR A 17 5.49 2.75 -0.97
N LEU A 18 4.99 1.86 -0.11
CA LEU A 18 5.72 1.46 1.11
C LEU A 18 6.80 0.40 0.85
N ARG A 19 6.87 -0.20 -0.34
CA ARG A 19 7.89 -1.19 -0.73
C ARG A 19 8.90 -0.61 -1.73
N ASP A 20 8.42 -0.18 -2.89
CA ASP A 20 9.29 0.32 -3.96
C ASP A 20 9.72 1.76 -3.68
N GLY A 21 8.82 2.54 -3.07
CA GLY A 21 9.10 3.92 -2.67
C GLY A 21 10.22 4.00 -1.65
N GLU A 22 10.23 3.13 -0.63
CA GLU A 22 11.30 3.10 0.38
C GLU A 22 12.67 2.67 -0.18
N GLN A 23 12.68 1.86 -1.25
CA GLN A 23 13.90 1.39 -1.91
C GLN A 23 14.52 2.44 -2.85
N SER A 24 13.82 3.54 -3.11
CA SER A 24 14.35 4.65 -3.90
C SER A 24 15.49 5.35 -3.15
N ALA A 25 16.52 5.77 -3.89
CA ALA A 25 17.70 6.38 -3.29
C ALA A 25 17.33 7.64 -2.47
N GLY A 26 17.64 7.61 -1.17
CA GLY A 26 17.33 8.70 -0.24
C GLY A 26 15.89 8.74 0.27
N ALA A 27 15.09 7.71 0.01
CA ALA A 27 13.68 7.63 0.42
C ALA A 27 13.41 6.64 1.56
N GLY A 28 14.43 6.31 2.37
CA GLY A 28 14.25 5.41 3.51
C GLY A 28 13.20 5.95 4.48
N LEU A 29 12.20 5.13 4.78
CA LEU A 29 11.06 5.49 5.63
C LEU A 29 11.21 4.86 7.02
N THR A 30 10.97 5.64 8.06
CA THR A 30 10.77 5.13 9.42
C THR A 30 9.40 4.45 9.56
N VAL A 31 9.23 3.62 10.61
CA VAL A 31 7.95 2.95 10.90
C VAL A 31 6.80 3.96 11.03
N GLU A 32 7.03 5.09 11.69
CA GLU A 32 6.03 6.14 11.88
C GLU A 32 5.64 6.82 10.56
N GLU A 33 6.60 7.05 9.66
CA GLU A 33 6.33 7.56 8.32
C GLU A 33 5.55 6.55 7.48
N LYS A 34 5.91 5.26 7.55
CA LYS A 34 5.17 4.18 6.88
C LYS A 34 3.72 4.13 7.34
N LEU A 35 3.46 4.16 8.65
CA LEU A 35 2.11 4.19 9.20
C LEU A 35 1.33 5.44 8.75
N ARG A 36 1.98 6.60 8.76
CA ARG A 36 1.36 7.85 8.33
C ARG A 36 0.95 7.78 6.85
N ILE A 37 1.83 7.28 5.99
CA ILE A 37 1.55 7.09 4.55
C ILE A 37 0.45 6.04 4.34
N ALA A 38 0.52 4.90 5.03
CA ALA A 38 -0.51 3.85 4.96
C ALA A 38 -1.91 4.40 5.27
N HIS A 39 -2.03 5.25 6.30
CA HIS A 39 -3.30 5.91 6.61
C HIS A 39 -3.76 6.88 5.53
N GLN A 40 -2.85 7.57 4.83
CA GLN A 40 -3.23 8.41 3.68
C GLN A 40 -3.66 7.59 2.48
N LEU A 41 -2.96 6.49 2.17
CA LEU A 41 -3.31 5.56 1.12
C LEU A 41 -4.71 4.96 1.36
N ASN A 42 -4.97 4.50 2.58
CA ASN A 42 -6.31 4.02 2.96
C ASN A 42 -7.40 5.11 2.80
N LYS A 43 -7.10 6.38 3.15
CA LYS A 43 -8.02 7.50 2.92
C LYS A 43 -8.23 7.83 1.43
N LEU A 44 -7.21 7.62 0.60
CA LEU A 44 -7.28 7.77 -0.84
C LEU A 44 -8.14 6.69 -1.49
N GLY A 45 -8.37 5.57 -0.79
CA GLY A 45 -9.23 4.48 -1.23
C GLY A 45 -8.52 3.45 -2.09
N VAL A 46 -7.20 3.25 -1.92
CA VAL A 46 -6.53 2.10 -2.55
C VAL A 46 -7.02 0.78 -1.95
N ASP A 47 -7.16 -0.23 -2.80
CA ASP A 47 -7.71 -1.53 -2.39
C ASP A 47 -6.68 -2.38 -1.64
N VAL A 48 -5.41 -2.28 -2.03
CA VAL A 48 -4.31 -3.07 -1.46
C VAL A 48 -3.07 -2.20 -1.32
N ILE A 49 -2.43 -2.25 -0.16
CA ILE A 49 -1.16 -1.59 0.14
C ILE A 49 -0.11 -2.67 0.35
N GLU A 50 0.99 -2.61 -0.38
CA GLU A 50 2.15 -3.48 -0.18
C GLU A 50 3.10 -2.85 0.85
N ALA A 51 3.17 -3.42 2.05
CA ALA A 51 3.83 -2.82 3.21
C ALA A 51 5.37 -2.88 3.21
N GLY A 52 6.00 -3.58 2.25
CA GLY A 52 7.45 -3.83 2.23
C GLY A 52 7.80 -5.30 2.55
N PHE A 53 9.07 -5.57 2.87
CA PHE A 53 9.56 -6.91 3.21
C PHE A 53 10.08 -6.95 4.65
N ALA A 54 9.41 -7.72 5.52
CA ALA A 54 9.68 -7.75 6.96
C ALA A 54 11.11 -8.20 7.34
N GLY A 55 11.83 -8.84 6.41
CA GLY A 55 13.22 -9.27 6.61
C GLY A 55 14.28 -8.30 6.08
N SER A 56 13.91 -7.12 5.59
CA SER A 56 14.88 -6.19 4.97
C SER A 56 15.75 -5.48 6.00
N SER A 57 15.18 -5.20 7.18
CA SER A 57 15.88 -4.59 8.31
C SER A 57 15.23 -4.99 9.64
N PRO A 58 15.92 -4.82 10.79
CA PRO A 58 15.33 -5.07 12.10
C PRO A 58 14.04 -4.31 12.37
N GLY A 59 13.89 -3.10 11.81
CA GLY A 59 12.70 -2.27 11.97
C GLY A 59 11.55 -2.62 11.04
N ASP A 60 11.75 -3.46 10.02
CA ASP A 60 10.67 -3.92 9.13
C ASP A 60 9.88 -5.10 9.71
N PHE A 61 10.40 -5.71 10.77
CA PHE A 61 9.78 -6.84 11.45
C PHE A 61 8.82 -6.41 12.57
N GLU A 62 8.97 -5.19 13.08
CA GLU A 62 8.14 -4.56 14.13
C GLU A 62 6.95 -3.81 13.53
#